data_AF-A0A3B9GCC9-F1
#
_entry.id   AF-A0A3B9GCC9-F1
#
_cell.length_a   1.000
_cell.length_b   1.000
_cell.length_c   1.000
_cell.angle_alpha   90.00
_cell.angle_beta   90.00
_cell.angle_gamma   90.00
#
_symmetry.space_group_name_H-M   'P 1'
#
loop_
_entity.id
_entity.type
_entity.pdbx_description
1 polymer ?
#
loop_
_entity_poly.entity_id
_entity_poly.type
_entity_poly.pdbx_seq_one_letter_code
_entity_poly.pdbx_strand_id
1 'polypeptide(L)'
;RYLEQPDNKQISFTPLICMHCVDAPCLKACPSKAIRRENDGRVFIDENRCDLEKECVEACPYGAISINVEKEVAEKCDFCTHRTEVGLDPACVSNCPTDALVFGDLDDPESRISKLADKKKAKPWKAEEKTNPSVLYVSHEKWMEKKANTGVQLDSKDEDVTYEQNNLKK
;
A
#
# COMPACT_ATOMS: atom_id res chain seq x y z
N ARG A 1 -9.97 5.99 -0.73
CA ARG A 1 -10.44 6.62 0.53
C ARG A 1 -10.13 8.10 0.49
N TYR A 2 -10.98 8.96 1.05
CA TYR A 2 -10.67 10.37 1.27
C TYR A 2 -10.23 10.58 2.72
N LEU A 3 -9.33 11.52 2.95
CA LEU A 3 -8.81 11.92 4.25
C LEU A 3 -9.39 13.30 4.58
N GLU A 4 -10.04 13.43 5.73
CA GLU A 4 -10.57 14.70 6.21
C GLU A 4 -9.69 15.26 7.33
N GLN A 5 -9.41 16.57 7.24
CA GLN A 5 -8.75 17.28 8.33
C GLN A 5 -9.62 17.29 9.59
N PRO A 6 -9.01 17.28 10.79
CA PRO A 6 -9.75 17.29 12.07
C PRO A 6 -10.70 18.47 12.29
N ASP A 7 -10.51 19.59 11.58
CA ASP A 7 -11.37 20.78 11.66
C ASP A 7 -12.31 20.93 10.44
N ASN A 8 -12.42 19.89 9.61
CA ASN A 8 -13.25 19.79 8.40
C ASN A 8 -12.98 20.83 7.30
N LYS A 9 -11.80 21.47 7.27
CA LYS A 9 -11.50 22.49 6.25
C LYS A 9 -10.79 21.97 5.00
N GLN A 10 -10.31 20.72 4.99
CA GLN A 10 -9.63 20.13 3.84
C GLN A 10 -9.97 18.65 3.69
N ILE A 11 -10.20 18.24 2.44
CA ILE A 11 -10.39 16.86 2.01
C ILE A 11 -9.26 16.50 1.04
N SER A 12 -8.66 15.33 1.21
CA SER A 12 -7.63 14.82 0.30
C SER A 12 -7.95 13.41 -0.18
N PHE A 13 -7.84 13.18 -1.47
CA PHE A 13 -7.99 11.85 -2.09
C PHE A 13 -6.60 11.28 -2.36
N THR A 14 -6.09 10.50 -1.41
CA THR A 14 -4.77 9.89 -1.53
C THR A 14 -4.91 8.38 -1.71
N PRO A 15 -4.42 7.82 -2.83
CA PRO A 15 -4.41 6.38 -3.02
C PRO A 15 -3.36 5.76 -2.09
N LEU A 16 -3.82 5.09 -1.03
CA LEU A 16 -2.94 4.36 -0.11
C LEU A 16 -2.94 2.90 -0.50
N ILE A 17 -1.79 2.41 -0.95
CA ILE A 17 -1.58 1.03 -1.40
C ILE A 17 -0.41 0.39 -0.63
N CYS A 18 -0.11 -0.87 -0.91
CA CYS A 18 1.14 -1.48 -0.45
C CYS A 18 2.33 -0.65 -0.96
N MET A 19 3.26 -0.33 -0.06
CA MET A 19 4.41 0.52 -0.39
C MET A 19 5.60 -0.28 -0.97
N HIS A 20 5.51 -1.62 -1.01
CA HIS A 20 6.58 -2.53 -1.45
C HIS A 20 7.96 -2.24 -0.80
N CYS A 21 7.92 -1.77 0.46
CA CYS A 21 9.03 -1.40 1.33
C CYS A 21 10.30 -2.23 1.11
N VAL A 22 11.48 -1.59 1.02
CA VAL A 22 12.78 -2.29 1.01
C VAL A 22 13.02 -2.99 2.35
N ASP A 23 12.73 -2.32 3.46
CA ASP A 23 12.78 -2.86 4.81
C ASP A 23 11.38 -3.32 5.25
N ALA A 24 10.83 -4.32 4.57
CA ALA A 24 9.46 -4.80 4.77
C ALA A 24 9.28 -5.54 6.11
N PRO A 25 8.51 -5.00 7.08
CA PRO A 25 8.26 -5.68 8.35
C PRO A 25 7.41 -6.94 8.18
N CYS A 26 6.45 -6.93 7.24
CA CYS A 26 5.59 -8.08 6.94
C CYS A 26 6.39 -9.31 6.49
N LEU A 27 7.49 -9.12 5.75
CA LEU A 27 8.39 -10.21 5.34
C LEU A 27 9.04 -10.87 6.55
N LYS A 28 9.45 -10.07 7.55
CA LYS A 28 10.08 -10.55 8.80
C LYS A 28 9.07 -11.22 9.73
N ALA A 29 7.82 -10.75 9.73
CA ALA A 29 6.78 -11.21 10.63
C ALA A 29 6.16 -12.56 10.22
N CYS A 30 6.09 -12.86 8.92
CA CYS A 30 5.39 -14.04 8.40
C CYS A 30 6.09 -15.37 8.78
N PRO A 31 5.48 -16.22 9.63
CA PRO A 31 6.11 -17.46 10.12
C PRO A 31 6.34 -18.50 9.01
N SER A 32 5.34 -18.69 8.13
CA SER A 32 5.39 -19.59 6.97
C SER A 32 6.33 -19.15 5.87
N LYS A 33 6.86 -17.92 5.95
CA LYS A 33 7.70 -17.27 4.92
C LYS A 33 6.99 -17.24 3.54
N ALA A 34 5.66 -17.08 3.58
CA ALA A 34 4.82 -16.88 2.39
C ALA A 34 5.08 -15.52 1.73
N ILE A 35 5.50 -14.51 2.51
CA ILE A 35 5.84 -13.19 1.97
C ILE A 35 7.29 -13.20 1.47
N ARG A 36 7.49 -12.82 0.21
CA ARG A 36 8.79 -12.85 -0.46
C ARG A 36 9.06 -11.56 -1.23
N ARG A 37 10.33 -11.32 -1.53
CA ARG A 37 10.78 -10.22 -2.39
C ARG A 37 11.32 -10.79 -3.70
N GLU A 38 10.88 -10.23 -4.81
CA GLU A 38 11.39 -10.50 -6.15
C GLU A 38 12.66 -9.71 -6.47
N ASN A 39 13.34 -10.09 -7.56
CA ASN A 39 14.60 -9.46 -7.98
C ASN A 39 14.42 -7.97 -8.35
N ASP A 40 13.24 -7.57 -8.77
CA ASP A 40 12.89 -6.18 -9.09
C ASP A 40 12.39 -5.39 -7.87
N GLY A 41 12.54 -5.95 -6.67
CA GLY A 41 12.20 -5.30 -5.42
C GLY A 41 10.74 -5.47 -4.99
N ARG A 42 9.85 -6.03 -5.82
CA ARG A 42 8.44 -6.23 -5.44
C ARG A 42 8.32 -7.20 -4.26
N VAL A 43 7.55 -6.81 -3.24
CA VAL A 43 7.10 -7.73 -2.19
C VAL A 43 5.79 -8.37 -2.63
N PHE A 44 5.60 -9.68 -2.46
CA PHE A 44 4.34 -10.37 -2.75
C PHE A 44 4.05 -11.46 -1.71
N ILE A 45 2.83 -12.00 -1.71
CA ILE A 45 2.41 -13.10 -0.84
C ILE A 45 2.18 -14.32 -1.73
N ASP A 46 2.91 -15.42 -1.45
CA ASP A 46 2.67 -16.72 -2.08
C ASP A 46 1.44 -17.36 -1.44
N GLU A 47 0.32 -17.37 -2.16
CA GLU A 47 -0.95 -17.91 -1.70
C GLU A 47 -0.83 -19.39 -1.28
N ASN A 48 0.03 -20.18 -1.93
CA ASN A 48 0.18 -21.62 -1.64
C ASN A 48 0.91 -21.90 -0.33
N ARG A 49 1.57 -20.88 0.23
CA ARG A 49 2.34 -20.99 1.47
C ARG A 49 1.71 -20.25 2.64
N CYS A 50 0.69 -19.43 2.37
CA CYS A 50 0.03 -18.66 3.40
C CYS A 50 -0.81 -19.59 4.29
N ASP A 51 -0.61 -19.48 5.59
CA ASP A 51 -1.28 -20.22 6.66
C ASP A 51 -2.25 -19.37 7.49
N LEU A 52 -2.48 -18.11 7.06
CA LEU A 52 -3.44 -17.18 7.63
C LEU A 52 -3.25 -16.86 9.14
N GLU A 53 -2.02 -16.86 9.63
CA GLU A 53 -1.69 -16.47 11.02
C GLU A 53 -1.78 -14.95 11.28
N LYS A 54 -1.82 -14.13 10.21
CA LYS A 54 -2.13 -12.67 10.20
C LYS A 54 -1.10 -11.74 10.84
N GLU A 55 0.06 -12.20 11.31
CA GLU A 55 1.10 -11.31 11.88
C GLU A 55 1.60 -10.29 10.85
N CYS A 56 1.58 -10.65 9.56
CA CYS A 56 1.91 -9.73 8.50
C CYS A 56 0.96 -8.52 8.42
N VAL A 57 -0.32 -8.71 8.74
CA VAL A 57 -1.35 -7.65 8.77
C VAL A 57 -1.01 -6.65 9.87
N GLU A 58 -0.75 -7.15 11.08
CA GLU A 58 -0.38 -6.32 12.23
C GLU A 58 0.98 -5.62 12.06
N ALA A 59 1.94 -6.31 11.45
CA ALA A 59 3.28 -5.78 11.24
C ALA A 59 3.33 -4.66 10.18
N CYS A 60 2.30 -4.50 9.34
CA CYS A 60 2.30 -3.49 8.27
C CYS A 60 1.92 -2.10 8.81
N PRO A 61 2.84 -1.12 8.90
CA PRO A 61 2.52 0.21 9.45
C PRO A 61 1.64 1.06 8.52
N TYR A 62 1.33 0.53 7.33
CA TYR A 62 0.46 1.15 6.33
C TYR A 62 -0.94 0.53 6.29
N GLY A 63 -1.19 -0.56 7.04
CA GLY A 63 -2.45 -1.31 6.96
C GLY A 63 -2.73 -1.86 5.55
N ALA A 64 -1.69 -2.14 4.76
CA ALA A 64 -1.81 -2.42 3.33
C ALA A 64 -2.01 -3.91 2.99
N ILE A 65 -2.31 -4.75 3.98
CA ILE A 65 -2.53 -6.19 3.83
C ILE A 65 -3.93 -6.49 4.37
N SER A 66 -4.76 -7.11 3.54
CA SER A 66 -6.12 -7.55 3.87
C SER A 66 -6.20 -9.08 3.87
N ILE A 67 -7.31 -9.62 4.38
CA ILE A 67 -7.59 -11.06 4.33
C ILE A 67 -8.60 -11.34 3.23
N ASN A 68 -8.24 -12.24 2.33
CA ASN A 68 -9.17 -12.84 1.39
C ASN A 68 -9.89 -14.00 2.08
N VAL A 69 -11.15 -13.80 2.45
CA VAL A 69 -11.94 -14.78 3.20
C VAL A 69 -12.34 -16.00 2.37
N GLU A 70 -12.42 -15.87 1.05
CA GLU A 70 -12.81 -16.98 0.16
C GLU A 70 -11.64 -17.93 -0.09
N LYS A 71 -10.44 -17.37 -0.24
CA LYS A 71 -9.20 -18.13 -0.46
C LYS A 71 -8.49 -18.54 0.83
N GLU A 72 -8.91 -17.98 1.97
CA GLU A 72 -8.24 -18.15 3.28
C GLU A 72 -6.76 -17.75 3.25
N VAL A 73 -6.42 -16.67 2.54
CA VAL A 73 -5.05 -16.13 2.46
C VAL A 73 -5.00 -14.63 2.73
N ALA A 74 -3.84 -14.14 3.15
CA ALA A 74 -3.57 -12.71 3.15
C ALA A 74 -3.33 -12.21 1.72
N GLU A 75 -3.85 -11.04 1.38
CA GLU A 75 -3.69 -10.40 0.08
C GLU A 75 -3.26 -8.94 0.24
N LYS A 76 -2.65 -8.40 -0.80
CA LYS A 76 -2.20 -7.00 -0.87
C LYS A 76 -1.97 -6.60 -2.32
N CYS A 77 -1.81 -5.31 -2.58
CA CYS A 77 -1.29 -4.85 -3.87
C CYS A 77 0.04 -5.56 -4.18
N ASP A 78 0.15 -6.10 -5.39
CA ASP A 78 1.31 -6.82 -5.91
C ASP A 78 1.95 -6.05 -7.09
N PHE A 79 1.57 -4.77 -7.28
CA PHE A 79 1.84 -4.00 -8.50
C PHE A 79 1.33 -4.66 -9.79
N CYS A 80 0.21 -5.40 -9.70
CA CYS A 80 -0.39 -6.11 -10.82
C CYS A 80 0.63 -6.98 -11.56
N THR A 81 1.25 -7.92 -10.84
CA THR A 81 2.32 -8.79 -11.37
C THR A 81 1.93 -9.42 -12.71
N HIS A 82 0.69 -9.93 -12.79
CA HIS A 82 0.08 -10.50 -14.00
C HIS A 82 0.05 -9.57 -15.23
N ARG A 83 0.20 -8.26 -15.05
CA ARG A 83 0.28 -7.25 -16.12
C ARG A 83 1.71 -6.80 -16.36
N THR A 84 2.44 -6.50 -15.30
CA THR A 84 3.81 -5.97 -15.40
C THR A 84 4.79 -6.98 -15.98
N GLU A 85 4.58 -8.28 -15.75
CA GLU A 85 5.38 -9.35 -16.36
C GLU A 85 5.24 -9.44 -17.89
N VAL A 86 4.12 -8.97 -18.45
CA VAL A 86 3.91 -8.92 -19.90
C VAL A 86 4.11 -7.51 -20.47
N GLY A 87 4.77 -6.63 -19.71
CA GLY A 87 5.13 -5.28 -20.13
C GLY A 87 3.97 -4.28 -20.13
N LEU A 88 2.87 -4.58 -19.43
CA LEU A 88 1.73 -3.67 -19.27
C LEU A 88 1.83 -2.91 -17.94
N ASP A 89 1.37 -1.66 -17.93
CA ASP A 89 1.23 -0.87 -16.71
C ASP A 89 0.22 -1.51 -15.73
N PRO A 90 0.39 -1.33 -14.41
CA PRO A 90 -0.59 -1.71 -13.42
C PRO A 90 -1.97 -1.09 -13.71
N ALA A 91 -3.04 -1.80 -13.37
CA ALA A 91 -4.40 -1.37 -13.69
C ALA A 91 -4.76 0.01 -13.11
N CYS A 92 -4.26 0.32 -11.90
CA CYS A 92 -4.48 1.63 -11.27
C CYS A 92 -3.80 2.78 -12.03
N VAL A 93 -2.65 2.52 -12.69
CA VAL A 93 -1.93 3.50 -13.51
C VAL A 93 -2.63 3.67 -14.85
N SER A 94 -2.91 2.57 -15.56
CA SER A 94 -3.54 2.63 -16.89
C SER A 94 -4.94 3.26 -16.89
N ASN A 95 -5.66 3.14 -15.78
CA ASN A 95 -7.02 3.67 -15.65
C ASN A 95 -7.08 5.06 -15.01
N CYS A 96 -5.95 5.65 -14.60
CA CYS A 96 -5.96 6.95 -13.95
C CYS A 96 -6.17 8.06 -14.99
N PRO A 97 -7.33 8.77 -15.01
CA PRO A 97 -7.61 9.77 -16.03
C PRO A 97 -6.77 11.05 -15.88
N THR A 98 -6.13 11.23 -14.73
CA THR A 98 -5.38 12.44 -14.36
C THR A 98 -3.87 12.23 -14.29
N ASP A 99 -3.38 11.03 -14.66
CA ASP A 99 -1.96 10.65 -14.53
C ASP A 99 -1.39 10.87 -13.12
N ALA A 100 -2.23 10.73 -12.08
CA ALA A 100 -1.82 10.89 -10.69
C ALA A 100 -0.91 9.74 -10.21
N LEU A 101 -0.98 8.58 -10.85
CA LEU A 101 -0.17 7.42 -10.56
C LEU A 101 0.83 7.19 -11.68
N VAL A 102 2.08 6.94 -11.31
CA VAL A 102 3.16 6.63 -12.24
C VAL A 102 3.89 5.41 -11.71
N PHE A 103 4.12 4.43 -12.59
CA PHE A 103 4.85 3.21 -12.29
C PHE A 103 6.08 3.09 -13.18
N GLY A 104 7.11 2.43 -12.68
CA GLY A 104 8.38 2.23 -13.38
C GLY A 104 9.51 1.93 -12.40
N ASP A 105 10.72 1.87 -12.94
CA ASP A 105 11.94 1.64 -12.16
C ASP A 105 12.43 2.95 -11.51
N LEU A 106 12.48 2.99 -10.18
CA LEU A 106 12.98 4.13 -9.42
C LEU A 106 14.51 4.20 -9.36
N ASP A 107 15.20 3.10 -9.66
CA ASP A 107 16.66 3.02 -9.66
C ASP A 107 17.24 3.46 -11.03
N ASP A 108 16.45 3.41 -12.10
CA ASP A 108 16.80 3.98 -13.40
C ASP A 108 16.58 5.52 -13.40
N PRO A 109 17.64 6.35 -13.46
CA PRO A 109 17.52 7.80 -13.47
C PRO A 109 16.86 8.33 -14.75
N GLU A 110 16.85 7.56 -15.83
CA GLU A 110 16.23 7.96 -17.09
C GLU A 110 14.73 7.67 -17.15
N SER A 111 14.21 6.88 -16.20
CA SER A 111 12.81 6.49 -16.14
C SER A 111 11.89 7.70 -15.88
N ARG A 112 10.65 7.59 -16.36
CA ARG A 112 9.63 8.63 -16.14
C ARG A 112 9.38 8.86 -14.64
N ILE A 113 9.34 7.80 -13.85
CA ILE A 113 9.04 7.88 -12.42
C ILE A 113 10.17 8.57 -11.64
N SER A 114 11.44 8.23 -11.92
CA SER A 114 12.61 8.82 -11.26
C SER A 114 12.71 10.33 -11.52
N LYS A 115 12.56 10.73 -12.79
CA LYS A 115 12.53 12.15 -13.19
C LYS A 115 11.40 12.93 -12.53
N LEU A 116 10.20 12.33 -12.44
CA LEU A 116 9.05 12.98 -11.79
C LEU A 116 9.23 13.06 -10.27
N ALA A 117 9.74 12.01 -9.63
CA ALA A 117 9.99 11.98 -8.20
C ALA A 117 10.96 13.08 -7.78
N ASP A 118 12.09 13.26 -8.48
CA ASP A 118 13.02 14.35 -8.19
C ASP A 118 12.41 15.72 -8.50
N LYS A 119 11.83 15.90 -9.69
CA LYS A 119 11.25 17.19 -10.11
C LYS A 119 10.15 17.68 -9.17
N LYS A 120 9.30 16.77 -8.70
CA LYS A 120 8.17 17.08 -7.80
C LYS A 120 8.54 16.98 -6.32
N LYS A 121 9.80 16.63 -6.00
CA LYS A 121 10.29 16.42 -4.63
C LYS A 121 9.37 15.46 -3.86
N ALA A 122 9.04 14.33 -4.51
CA ALA A 122 8.21 13.28 -3.93
C ALA A 122 8.89 12.71 -2.68
N LYS A 123 8.09 12.36 -1.67
CA LYS A 123 8.57 11.89 -0.37
C LYS A 123 7.92 10.57 0.00
N PRO A 124 8.61 9.70 0.75
CA PRO A 124 8.03 8.48 1.28
C PRO A 124 6.93 8.80 2.29
N TRP A 125 5.90 7.97 2.32
CA TRP A 125 4.83 8.03 3.31
C TRP A 125 5.30 7.46 4.65
N LYS A 126 5.06 8.16 5.76
CA LYS A 126 5.48 7.75 7.12
C LYS A 126 6.96 7.35 7.18
N ALA A 127 7.84 8.27 6.79
CA ALA A 127 9.29 8.04 6.77
C ALA A 127 9.86 7.58 8.13
N GLU A 128 9.21 7.96 9.23
CA GLU A 128 9.54 7.59 10.62
C GLU A 128 9.47 6.09 10.89
N GLU A 129 8.72 5.32 10.09
CA GLU A 129 8.59 3.87 10.21
C GLU A 129 9.84 3.12 9.71
N LYS A 130 10.78 3.83 9.07
CA LYS A 130 12.07 3.29 8.59
C LYS A 130 11.94 2.03 7.73
N THR A 131 10.84 1.91 6.98
CA THR A 131 10.59 0.78 6.08
C THR A 131 11.18 0.98 4.67
N ASN A 132 11.72 2.17 4.40
CA ASN A 132 12.20 2.63 3.09
C ASN A 132 11.21 2.29 1.94
N PRO A 133 10.06 3.01 1.87
CA PRO A 133 9.00 2.79 0.88
C PRO A 133 9.45 2.99 -0.58
N SER A 134 8.98 2.11 -1.48
CA SER A 134 9.15 2.27 -2.93
C SER A 134 8.04 3.08 -3.59
N VAL A 135 7.01 3.47 -2.83
CA VAL A 135 5.93 4.36 -3.30
C VAL A 135 6.12 5.73 -2.67
N LEU A 136 6.22 6.75 -3.51
CA LEU A 136 6.46 8.14 -3.11
C LEU A 136 5.25 9.01 -3.46
N TYR A 137 5.00 10.01 -2.63
CA TYR A 137 3.87 10.92 -2.77
C TYR A 137 4.34 12.35 -2.96
N VAL A 138 3.63 13.09 -3.81
CA VAL A 138 3.85 14.53 -4.01
C VAL A 138 2.93 15.30 -3.06
N SER A 139 3.49 16.26 -2.32
CA SER A 139 2.75 17.22 -1.48
C SER A 139 1.82 16.63 -0.42
N HIS A 140 2.20 15.54 0.25
CA HIS A 140 1.45 15.05 1.42
C HIS A 140 1.90 15.75 2.71
N GLU A 141 0.99 15.87 3.68
CA GLU A 141 1.21 16.52 4.97
C GLU A 141 1.12 15.53 6.13
N LYS A 142 1.73 15.88 7.27
CA LYS A 142 1.76 15.00 8.46
C LYS A 142 0.38 14.65 9.03
N TRP A 143 -0.61 15.52 8.89
CA TRP A 143 -1.98 15.19 9.34
C TRP A 143 -2.59 14.05 8.50
N MET A 144 -2.24 13.98 7.21
CA MET A 144 -2.71 12.94 6.30
C MET A 144 -2.15 11.59 6.73
N GLU A 145 -0.87 11.53 7.10
CA GLU A 145 -0.23 10.30 7.60
C GLU A 145 -0.86 9.79 8.90
N LYS A 146 -1.24 10.70 9.79
CA LYS A 146 -1.92 10.35 11.06
C LYS A 146 -3.33 9.81 10.82
N LYS A 147 -4.06 10.39 9.86
CA LYS A 147 -5.39 9.92 9.46
C LYS A 147 -5.33 8.68 8.57
N ALA A 148 -4.22 8.47 7.88
CA ALA A 148 -3.90 7.27 7.13
C ALA A 148 -3.47 6.14 8.06
N ASN A 149 -4.44 5.65 8.80
CA ASN A 149 -4.46 4.31 9.37
C ASN A 149 -5.85 3.74 9.09
N THR A 150 -5.95 2.42 9.01
CA THR A 150 -7.13 1.62 8.61
C THR A 150 -7.25 1.34 7.10
N GLY A 151 -6.31 0.56 6.58
CA GLY A 151 -6.78 -0.68 5.97
C GLY A 151 -7.09 -1.64 7.12
N VAL A 152 -8.34 -2.07 7.21
CA VAL A 152 -8.92 -3.05 8.15
C VAL A 152 -8.04 -3.37 9.38
N GLN A 153 -7.95 -2.42 10.31
CA GLN A 153 -7.86 -2.77 11.72
C GLN A 153 -9.10 -2.20 12.36
N LEU A 154 -10.00 -3.12 12.69
CA LEU A 154 -11.19 -2.85 13.45
C LEU A 154 -10.77 -2.71 14.91
N ASP A 155 -10.50 -1.48 15.35
CA ASP A 155 -10.82 -1.22 16.74
C ASP A 155 -12.34 -1.10 16.81
N SER A 156 -12.96 -2.02 17.56
CA SER A 156 -14.39 -1.98 17.91
C SER A 156 -14.85 -0.67 18.58
N LYS A 157 -13.93 0.24 18.90
CA LYS A 157 -14.18 1.52 19.56
C LYS A 157 -14.02 2.74 18.66
N ASP A 158 -13.65 2.59 17.40
CA ASP A 158 -13.37 3.72 16.50
C ASP A 158 -14.67 4.20 15.84
N GLU A 159 -15.23 5.31 16.36
CA GLU A 159 -16.52 5.89 15.92
C GLU A 159 -16.47 6.53 14.52
N ASP A 160 -15.28 6.72 13.93
CA ASP A 160 -15.05 7.44 12.67
C ASP A 160 -14.99 6.53 11.41
N VAL A 161 -15.22 5.22 11.52
CA VAL A 161 -15.17 4.30 10.37
C VAL A 161 -16.50 4.30 9.62
N THR A 162 -16.72 5.34 8.84
CA THR A 162 -17.82 5.40 7.87
C THR A 162 -17.38 4.74 6.55
N TYR A 163 -18.22 3.83 6.05
CA TYR A 163 -18.15 3.05 4.80
C TYR A 163 -17.65 1.60 4.90
N GLU A 164 -18.64 0.71 4.72
CA GLU A 164 -18.56 -0.69 4.25
C GLU A 164 -18.33 -1.83 5.26
N GLN A 165 -19.10 -1.87 6.35
CA GLN A 165 -19.20 -3.09 7.19
C GLN A 165 -20.59 -3.71 7.33
N ASN A 166 -21.62 -3.21 6.64
CA ASN A 166 -22.93 -3.86 6.67
C ASN A 166 -23.01 -5.21 5.91
N ASN A 167 -21.91 -5.70 5.33
CA ASN A 167 -21.86 -6.98 4.63
C ASN A 167 -21.21 -8.13 5.43
N LEU A 168 -20.82 -7.91 6.69
CA LEU A 168 -20.21 -8.96 7.55
C LEU A 168 -21.09 -9.41 8.72
N LYS A 169 -22.37 -9.02 8.76
CA LYS A 169 -23.33 -9.61 9.70
C LYS A 169 -24.08 -10.77 9.03
N LYS A 170 -23.60 -11.98 9.28
CA LYS A 170 -24.46 -13.17 9.41
C LYS A 170 -24.51 -13.55 10.89
#